data_AF-A0A961WJE4-F1
#
_entry.id   AF-A0A961WJE4-F1
#
_cell.length_a   1.000
_cell.length_b   1.000
_cell.length_c   1.000
_cell.angle_alpha   90.00
_cell.angle_beta   90.00
_cell.angle_gamma   90.00
#
_symmetry.space_group_name_H-M   'P 1'
#
loop_
_entity.id
_entity.type
_entity.pdbx_description
1 polymer ?
#
loop_
_entity_poly.entity_id
_entity_poly.type
_entity_poly.pdbx_seq_one_letter_code
_entity_poly.pdbx_strand_id
1 'polypeptide(L)'
;SDADNLVRVAERTIEREEPRLKSAESQIDDLRAEVAAAEEGSFARRGAERKLKRTEDQVEKSRVRLDEARAELEEIKPLATVAQDNRSFWSNAARNAFYVLLAMMAVDALLIPMLVRKANASIGEEEVSEAEAALAAAEATEERKQDSDYAKNWIDRLSLFCGEFVSYWAVIAVFVYYFEVISRYVFNSPTNWAHEAMYLMFGMQYLIAGAYAMLTESHVRVDVFYAPMSPRRKAITDLLTSIFFFIFAGTLLVTSWIFAFDAIAVPSGNSVVSDWARGQYGFFEMLGKLTLSEWTDPNIRWGEISFNEWEVPLWPMKWVMVLGGLLLVLQGISKLAQDFRAVMRGA
;
A
#
# COMPACT_ATOMS: atom_id res chain seq x y z
N SER A 1 -11.45 -24.18 5.18
CA SER A 1 -11.27 -23.29 6.36
C SER A 1 -10.42 -24.04 7.38
N ASP A 2 -9.98 -23.39 8.46
CA ASP A 2 -9.32 -24.11 9.56
C ASP A 2 -10.26 -25.15 10.17
N ALA A 3 -11.56 -24.84 10.28
CA ALA A 3 -12.58 -25.78 10.72
C ALA A 3 -12.68 -27.04 9.83
N ASP A 4 -12.68 -26.89 8.49
CA ASP A 4 -12.69 -28.07 7.58
C ASP A 4 -11.43 -28.92 7.73
N ASN A 5 -10.28 -28.29 8.02
CA ASN A 5 -9.03 -29.01 8.23
C ASN A 5 -9.07 -29.79 9.54
N LEU A 6 -9.58 -29.19 10.62
CA LEU A 6 -9.72 -29.85 11.92
C LEU A 6 -10.70 -31.03 11.85
N VAL A 7 -11.86 -30.88 11.20
CA VAL A 7 -12.79 -31.99 10.94
C VAL A 7 -12.08 -33.13 10.22
N ARG A 8 -11.35 -32.84 9.14
CA ARG A 8 -10.63 -33.84 8.35
C ARG A 8 -9.50 -34.52 9.12
N VAL A 9 -8.89 -33.85 10.11
CA VAL A 9 -7.86 -34.44 10.97
C VAL A 9 -8.47 -35.38 12.00
N ALA A 10 -9.57 -34.97 12.63
CA ALA A 10 -10.31 -35.79 13.57
C ALA A 10 -10.88 -37.06 12.89
N GLU A 11 -11.54 -36.91 11.73
CA GLU A 11 -12.06 -38.02 10.94
C GLU A 11 -10.97 -39.02 10.54
N ARG A 12 -9.82 -38.54 10.03
CA ARG A 12 -8.69 -39.41 9.67
C ARG A 12 -8.08 -40.13 10.88
N THR A 13 -8.10 -39.50 12.04
CA THR A 13 -7.62 -40.12 13.29
C THR A 13 -8.56 -41.25 13.70
N ILE A 14 -9.87 -41.04 13.61
CA ILE A 14 -10.88 -42.07 13.87
C ILE A 14 -10.73 -43.24 12.88
N GLU A 15 -10.70 -42.94 11.58
CA GLU A 15 -10.57 -43.94 10.52
C GLU A 15 -9.31 -44.81 10.66
N ARG A 16 -8.21 -44.23 11.16
CA ARG A 16 -6.95 -44.94 11.39
C ARG A 16 -6.92 -45.74 12.70
N GLU A 17 -7.40 -45.17 13.80
CA GLU A 17 -7.25 -45.77 15.13
C GLU A 17 -8.34 -46.80 15.43
N GLU A 18 -9.54 -46.65 14.88
CA GLU A 18 -10.66 -47.58 15.09
C GLU A 18 -10.37 -49.03 14.65
N PRO A 19 -9.82 -49.31 13.45
CA PRO A 19 -9.44 -50.67 13.07
C PRO A 19 -8.26 -51.20 13.89
N ARG A 20 -7.32 -50.33 14.31
CA ARG A 20 -6.17 -50.72 15.15
C ARG A 20 -6.62 -51.16 16.54
N LEU A 21 -7.56 -50.43 17.12
CA LEU A 21 -8.16 -50.78 18.40
C LEU A 21 -8.86 -52.14 18.32
N LYS A 22 -9.73 -52.34 17.32
CA LYS A 22 -10.43 -53.63 17.11
C LYS A 22 -9.46 -54.80 16.96
N SER A 23 -8.39 -54.62 16.16
CA SER A 23 -7.37 -55.65 15.99
C SER A 23 -6.63 -55.95 17.29
N ALA A 24 -6.25 -54.93 18.06
CA ALA A 24 -5.52 -55.12 19.32
C ALA A 24 -6.41 -55.79 20.39
N GLU A 25 -7.68 -55.38 20.49
CA GLU A 25 -8.66 -55.99 21.39
C GLU A 25 -8.88 -57.48 21.08
N SER A 26 -8.96 -57.85 19.81
CA SER A 26 -9.11 -59.25 19.40
C SER A 26 -7.94 -60.15 19.79
N GLN A 27 -6.74 -59.58 19.98
CA GLN A 27 -5.53 -60.33 20.33
C GLN A 27 -5.34 -60.50 21.84
N ILE A 28 -6.03 -59.71 22.68
CA ILE A 28 -5.82 -59.72 24.13
C ILE A 28 -6.14 -61.06 24.76
N ASP A 29 -7.26 -61.68 24.38
CA ASP A 29 -7.70 -62.94 24.98
C ASP A 29 -6.76 -64.10 24.63
N ASP A 30 -6.29 -64.14 23.38
CA ASP A 30 -5.28 -65.10 22.91
C ASP A 30 -3.95 -64.91 23.65
N LEU A 31 -3.51 -63.66 23.85
CA LEU A 31 -2.28 -63.35 24.59
C LEU A 31 -2.39 -63.68 26.07
N ARG A 32 -3.56 -63.50 26.68
CA ARG A 32 -3.83 -63.93 28.07
C ARG A 32 -3.77 -65.44 28.20
N ALA A 33 -4.34 -66.17 27.24
CA ALA A 33 -4.24 -67.63 27.18
C ALA A 33 -2.77 -68.09 26.98
N GLU A 34 -1.99 -67.40 26.14
CA GLU A 34 -0.56 -67.67 25.92
C GLU A 34 0.27 -67.48 27.20
N VAL A 35 0.00 -66.42 27.98
CA VAL A 35 0.63 -66.19 29.30
C VAL A 35 0.24 -67.28 30.29
N ALA A 36 -1.03 -67.69 30.33
CA ALA A 36 -1.55 -68.70 31.26
C ALA A 36 -1.02 -70.12 30.97
N ALA A 37 -0.77 -70.44 29.70
CA ALA A 37 -0.25 -71.74 29.27
C ALA A 37 1.28 -71.88 29.46
N ALA A 38 2.00 -70.77 29.63
CA ALA A 38 3.47 -70.78 29.74
C ALA A 38 3.96 -71.12 31.17
N GLU A 39 4.99 -71.97 31.25
CA GLU A 39 5.58 -72.39 32.52
C GLU A 39 6.08 -71.19 33.35
N GLU A 40 5.81 -71.24 34.65
CA GLU A 40 6.10 -70.18 35.60
C GLU A 40 7.61 -69.94 35.72
N GLY A 41 8.04 -68.69 35.55
CA GLY A 41 9.47 -68.32 35.55
C GLY A 41 10.22 -68.55 34.22
N SER A 42 9.58 -69.12 33.19
CA SER A 42 10.21 -69.34 31.88
C SER A 42 10.45 -68.04 31.08
N PHE A 43 11.45 -68.05 30.19
CA PHE A 43 11.66 -66.95 29.24
C PHE A 43 10.47 -66.74 28.29
N ALA A 44 9.76 -67.82 27.95
CA ALA A 44 8.57 -67.79 27.11
C ALA A 44 7.43 -66.99 27.79
N ARG A 45 7.19 -67.24 29.08
CA ARG A 45 6.20 -66.49 29.87
C ARG A 45 6.52 -65.00 29.95
N ARG A 46 7.78 -64.63 30.23
CA ARG A 46 8.23 -63.22 30.24
C ARG A 46 8.05 -62.54 28.88
N GLY A 47 8.23 -63.28 27.78
CA GLY A 47 7.98 -62.79 26.42
C GLY A 47 6.48 -62.53 26.17
N ALA A 48 5.63 -63.49 26.53
CA ALA A 48 4.18 -63.39 26.43
C ALA A 48 3.62 -62.25 27.31
N GLU A 49 4.09 -62.09 28.55
CA GLU A 49 3.70 -61.01 29.45
C GLU A 49 4.07 -59.62 28.90
N ARG A 50 5.25 -59.49 28.28
CA ARG A 50 5.65 -58.23 27.61
C ARG A 50 4.78 -57.93 26.39
N LYS A 51 4.41 -58.95 25.62
CA LYS A 51 3.55 -58.80 24.43
C LYS A 51 2.12 -58.44 24.82
N LEU A 52 1.58 -59.08 25.85
CA LEU A 52 0.29 -58.75 26.46
C LEU A 52 0.29 -57.31 26.96
N LYS A 53 1.27 -56.92 27.79
CA LYS A 53 1.38 -55.56 28.32
C LYS A 53 1.46 -54.50 27.23
N ARG A 54 2.27 -54.73 26.18
CA ARG A 54 2.35 -53.80 25.04
C ARG A 54 1.02 -53.65 24.30
N THR A 55 0.27 -54.73 24.17
CA THR A 55 -1.04 -54.73 23.50
C THR A 55 -2.09 -54.03 24.36
N GLU A 56 -2.09 -54.25 25.68
CA GLU A 56 -2.94 -53.53 26.64
C GLU A 56 -2.62 -52.02 26.65
N ASP A 57 -1.33 -51.64 26.72
CA ASP A 57 -0.90 -50.24 26.62
C ASP A 57 -1.32 -49.59 25.28
N GLN A 58 -1.32 -50.36 24.19
CA GLN A 58 -1.77 -49.89 22.87
C GLN A 58 -3.29 -49.69 22.84
N VAL A 59 -4.07 -50.61 23.39
CA VAL A 59 -5.54 -50.49 23.49
C VAL A 59 -5.92 -49.26 24.30
N GLU A 60 -5.30 -49.05 25.46
CA GLU A 60 -5.56 -47.88 26.30
C GLU A 60 -5.27 -46.58 25.54
N LYS A 61 -4.09 -46.46 24.92
CA LYS A 61 -3.71 -45.26 24.14
C LYS A 61 -4.60 -45.03 22.94
N SER A 62 -4.98 -46.08 22.21
CA SER A 62 -5.88 -45.95 21.05
C SER A 62 -7.30 -45.58 21.47
N ARG A 63 -7.81 -46.05 22.62
CA ARG A 63 -9.09 -45.61 23.18
C ARG A 63 -9.08 -44.12 23.53
N VAL A 64 -8.07 -43.67 24.28
CA VAL A 64 -7.93 -42.24 24.65
C VAL A 64 -7.92 -41.36 23.39
N ARG A 65 -7.10 -41.70 22.40
CA ARG A 65 -7.03 -40.93 21.13
C ARG A 65 -8.34 -40.93 20.35
N LEU A 66 -9.09 -42.03 20.36
CA LEU A 66 -10.39 -42.12 19.69
C LEU A 66 -11.44 -41.28 20.41
N ASP A 67 -11.44 -41.31 21.74
CA ASP A 67 -12.38 -40.52 22.54
C ASP A 67 -12.08 -39.02 22.38
N GLU A 68 -10.80 -38.62 22.42
CA GLU A 68 -10.36 -37.25 22.13
C GLU A 68 -10.77 -36.81 20.72
N ALA A 69 -10.46 -37.61 19.68
CA ALA A 69 -10.79 -37.26 18.30
C ALA A 69 -12.31 -37.20 18.05
N ARG A 70 -13.10 -38.05 18.72
CA ARG A 70 -14.58 -38.01 18.63
C ARG A 70 -15.16 -36.79 19.34
N ALA A 71 -14.64 -36.45 20.51
CA ALA A 71 -15.06 -35.25 21.24
C ALA A 71 -14.72 -33.99 20.45
N GLU A 72 -13.51 -33.91 19.88
CA GLU A 72 -13.08 -32.81 19.01
C GLU A 72 -13.98 -32.69 17.77
N LEU A 73 -14.29 -33.82 17.13
CA LEU A 73 -15.17 -33.85 15.96
C LEU A 73 -16.59 -33.35 16.28
N GLU A 74 -17.17 -33.78 17.41
CA GLU A 74 -18.49 -33.30 17.85
C GLU A 74 -18.50 -31.78 18.12
N GLU A 75 -17.43 -31.24 18.67
CA GLU A 75 -17.29 -29.80 18.92
C GLU A 75 -17.12 -28.98 17.63
N ILE A 76 -16.29 -29.43 16.70
CA ILE A 76 -15.94 -28.65 15.50
C ILE A 76 -17.02 -28.74 14.41
N LYS A 77 -17.70 -29.88 14.27
CA LYS A 77 -18.68 -30.12 13.21
C LYS A 77 -19.76 -29.03 13.07
N PRO A 78 -20.39 -28.50 14.15
CA PRO A 78 -21.32 -27.38 14.01
C PRO A 78 -20.63 -26.11 13.51
N LEU A 79 -19.41 -25.81 13.99
CA LEU A 79 -18.63 -24.64 13.56
C LEU A 79 -18.25 -24.71 12.09
N ALA A 80 -17.83 -25.88 11.61
CA ALA A 80 -17.51 -26.11 10.20
C ALA A 80 -18.73 -25.92 9.30
N THR A 81 -19.90 -26.42 9.73
CA THR A 81 -21.16 -26.26 9.01
C THR A 81 -21.54 -24.78 8.86
N VAL A 82 -21.51 -24.02 9.96
CA VAL A 82 -21.80 -22.57 9.94
C VAL A 82 -20.80 -21.82 9.04
N ALA A 83 -19.51 -22.17 9.11
CA ALA A 83 -18.49 -21.55 8.25
C ALA A 83 -18.73 -21.84 6.76
N GLN A 84 -19.15 -23.06 6.43
CA GLN A 84 -19.46 -23.48 5.06
C GLN A 84 -20.71 -22.76 4.54
N ASP A 85 -21.76 -22.66 5.35
CA ASP A 85 -22.99 -21.95 5.01
C ASP A 85 -22.71 -20.46 4.77
N ASN A 86 -21.96 -19.81 5.66
CA ASN A 86 -21.54 -18.41 5.49
C ASN A 86 -20.74 -18.22 4.20
N ARG A 87 -19.76 -19.10 3.93
CA ARG A 87 -18.97 -19.04 2.69
C ARG A 87 -19.86 -19.19 1.46
N SER A 88 -20.82 -20.10 1.49
CA SER A 88 -21.73 -20.34 0.36
C SER A 88 -22.63 -19.13 0.11
N PHE A 89 -23.14 -18.50 1.18
CA PHE A 89 -23.94 -17.29 1.11
C PHE A 89 -23.15 -16.15 0.46
N TRP A 90 -21.95 -15.85 0.97
CA TRP A 90 -21.12 -14.76 0.43
C TRP A 90 -20.64 -15.03 -0.99
N SER A 91 -20.33 -16.28 -1.34
CA SER A 91 -20.01 -16.67 -2.72
C SER A 91 -21.18 -16.41 -3.67
N ASN A 92 -22.41 -16.79 -3.27
CA ASN A 92 -23.61 -16.55 -4.05
C ASN A 92 -23.95 -15.06 -4.15
N ALA A 93 -23.85 -14.32 -3.05
CA ALA A 93 -24.07 -12.88 -3.01
C ALA A 93 -23.08 -12.14 -3.94
N ALA A 94 -21.78 -12.47 -3.86
CA ALA A 94 -20.76 -11.91 -4.73
C ALA A 94 -21.03 -12.21 -6.22
N ARG A 95 -21.41 -13.45 -6.53
CA ARG A 95 -21.77 -13.84 -7.89
C ARG A 95 -23.01 -13.08 -8.41
N ASN A 96 -24.05 -12.94 -7.60
CA ASN A 96 -25.24 -12.19 -7.98
C ASN A 96 -24.94 -10.71 -8.16
N ALA A 97 -24.16 -10.11 -7.25
CA ALA A 97 -23.71 -8.73 -7.36
C ALA A 97 -22.90 -8.50 -8.64
N PHE A 98 -22.00 -9.44 -8.99
CA PHE A 98 -21.26 -9.39 -10.26
C PHE A 98 -22.18 -9.35 -11.47
N TYR A 99 -23.22 -10.20 -11.53
CA TYR A 99 -24.17 -10.17 -12.64
C TYR A 99 -25.05 -8.92 -12.65
N VAL A 100 -25.43 -8.39 -11.50
CA VAL A 100 -26.14 -7.10 -11.39
C VAL A 100 -25.27 -5.98 -11.93
N LEU A 101 -23.99 -5.92 -11.55
CA LEU A 101 -23.05 -4.92 -12.07
C LEU A 101 -22.88 -5.03 -13.58
N LEU A 102 -22.73 -6.24 -14.13
CA LEU A 102 -22.68 -6.44 -15.57
C LEU A 102 -23.96 -5.98 -16.28
N ALA A 103 -25.12 -6.25 -15.69
CA ALA A 103 -26.40 -5.79 -16.23
C ALA A 103 -26.50 -4.25 -16.21
N MET A 104 -26.09 -3.61 -15.10
CA MET A 104 -26.05 -2.15 -15.00
C MET A 104 -25.08 -1.54 -16.02
N MET A 105 -23.88 -2.12 -16.18
CA MET A 105 -22.93 -1.68 -17.21
C MET A 105 -23.49 -1.82 -18.62
N ALA A 106 -24.23 -2.89 -18.91
CA ALA A 106 -24.88 -3.07 -20.21
C ALA A 106 -26.01 -2.06 -20.43
N VAL A 107 -26.78 -1.74 -19.38
CA VAL A 107 -27.79 -0.67 -19.42
C VAL A 107 -27.10 0.67 -19.68
N ASP A 108 -26.04 1.01 -18.95
CA ASP A 108 -25.29 2.25 -19.10
C ASP A 108 -24.67 2.38 -20.49
N ALA A 109 -24.14 1.28 -21.05
CA ALA A 109 -23.59 1.25 -22.40
C ALA A 109 -24.61 1.65 -23.49
N LEU A 110 -25.91 1.46 -23.23
CA LEU A 110 -27.00 1.87 -24.13
C LEU A 110 -27.61 3.22 -23.73
N LEU A 111 -27.80 3.42 -22.43
CA LEU A 111 -28.52 4.54 -21.84
C LEU A 111 -27.67 5.82 -21.89
N ILE A 112 -26.37 5.77 -21.58
CA ILE A 112 -25.49 6.95 -21.59
C ILE A 112 -25.43 7.56 -23.00
N PRO A 113 -25.14 6.83 -24.10
CA PRO A 113 -25.14 7.42 -25.44
C PRO A 113 -26.49 8.01 -25.82
N MET A 114 -27.60 7.39 -25.42
CA MET A 114 -28.95 7.89 -25.69
C MET A 114 -29.22 9.20 -24.93
N LEU A 115 -28.89 9.25 -23.64
CA LEU A 115 -29.05 10.45 -22.82
C LEU A 115 -28.15 11.58 -23.32
N VAL A 116 -26.89 11.30 -23.67
CA VAL A 116 -25.96 12.29 -24.25
C VAL A 116 -26.51 12.83 -25.58
N ARG A 117 -27.01 11.96 -26.48
CA ARG A 117 -27.65 12.41 -27.73
C ARG A 117 -28.85 13.31 -27.47
N LYS A 118 -29.70 12.93 -26.50
CA LYS A 118 -30.89 13.72 -26.13
C LYS A 118 -30.49 15.06 -25.51
N ALA A 119 -29.50 15.07 -24.63
CA ALA A 119 -28.95 16.28 -24.02
C ALA A 119 -28.38 17.21 -25.10
N ASN A 120 -27.51 16.70 -25.98
CA ASN A 120 -26.94 17.47 -27.09
C ASN A 120 -27.99 18.02 -28.06
N ALA A 121 -29.10 17.29 -28.27
CA ALA A 121 -30.20 17.78 -29.10
C ALA A 121 -31.06 18.86 -28.40
N SER A 122 -31.02 18.92 -27.07
CA SER A 122 -31.72 19.93 -26.26
C SER A 122 -30.87 21.15 -25.90
N ILE A 123 -29.55 21.04 -26.02
CA ILE A 123 -28.63 22.16 -25.93
C ILE A 123 -28.87 23.02 -27.19
N GLY A 124 -29.49 24.19 -27.01
CA GLY A 124 -29.45 25.23 -28.03
C GLY A 124 -28.02 25.73 -28.22
N GLU A 125 -27.76 26.59 -29.20
CA GLU A 125 -26.50 27.33 -29.22
C GLU A 125 -26.41 28.12 -27.90
N GLU A 126 -25.64 27.63 -26.94
CA GLU A 126 -25.30 28.41 -25.76
C GLU A 126 -24.52 29.62 -26.27
N GLU A 127 -25.11 30.80 -26.08
CA GLU A 127 -24.37 32.04 -26.26
C GLU A 127 -23.21 32.01 -25.27
N VAL A 128 -22.03 31.71 -25.80
CA VAL A 128 -20.77 31.69 -25.06
C VAL A 128 -20.71 33.01 -24.28
N SER A 129 -20.60 32.92 -22.96
CA SER A 129 -20.55 34.11 -22.12
C SER A 129 -19.41 35.01 -22.59
N GLU A 130 -19.56 36.34 -22.49
CA GLU A 130 -18.50 37.27 -22.89
C GLU A 130 -17.15 36.91 -22.27
N ALA A 131 -17.17 36.35 -21.04
CA ALA A 131 -15.97 35.89 -20.36
C ALA A 131 -15.35 34.62 -20.96
N GLU A 132 -16.17 33.68 -21.43
CA GLU A 132 -15.70 32.46 -22.10
C GLU A 132 -15.16 32.75 -23.49
N ALA A 133 -15.82 33.67 -24.23
CA ALA A 133 -15.34 34.13 -25.53
C ALA A 133 -14.00 34.89 -25.39
N ALA A 134 -13.86 35.71 -24.35
CA ALA A 134 -12.60 36.39 -24.04
C ALA A 134 -11.49 35.41 -23.63
N LEU A 135 -11.83 34.34 -22.89
CA LEU A 135 -10.88 33.28 -22.53
C LEU A 135 -10.40 32.53 -23.77
N ALA A 136 -11.32 32.06 -24.62
CA ALA A 136 -10.98 31.35 -25.85
C ALA A 136 -10.12 32.20 -26.80
N ALA A 137 -10.40 33.50 -26.90
CA ALA A 137 -9.56 34.43 -27.67
C ALA A 137 -8.16 34.59 -27.06
N ALA A 138 -8.05 34.69 -25.73
CA ALA A 138 -6.76 34.77 -25.04
C ALA A 138 -5.94 33.49 -25.24
N GLU A 139 -6.56 32.32 -25.10
CA GLU A 139 -5.93 31.01 -25.33
C GLU A 139 -5.46 30.83 -26.78
N ALA A 140 -6.25 31.26 -27.77
CA ALA A 140 -5.87 31.21 -29.18
C ALA A 140 -4.67 32.10 -29.52
N THR A 141 -4.37 33.10 -28.68
CA THR A 141 -3.24 34.02 -28.87
C THR A 141 -1.97 33.53 -28.17
N GLU A 142 -2.07 32.63 -27.19
CA GLU A 142 -0.90 32.04 -26.53
C GLU A 142 -0.30 30.90 -27.37
N GLU A 143 0.83 31.16 -28.03
CA GLU A 143 1.64 30.09 -28.61
C GLU A 143 2.10 29.12 -27.51
N ARG A 144 2.03 27.81 -27.80
CA ARG A 144 2.46 26.75 -26.88
C ARG A 144 3.95 26.90 -26.59
N LYS A 145 4.29 27.36 -25.38
CA LYS A 145 5.67 27.49 -24.90
C LYS A 145 6.27 26.11 -24.64
N GLN A 146 7.56 25.96 -24.89
CA GLN A 146 8.31 24.80 -24.39
C GLN A 146 8.64 25.01 -22.92
N ASP A 147 8.73 23.93 -22.13
CA ASP A 147 9.00 24.03 -20.68
C ASP A 147 10.31 24.77 -20.37
N SER A 148 11.31 24.64 -21.25
CA SER A 148 12.57 25.37 -21.16
C SER A 148 12.42 26.89 -21.24
N ASP A 149 11.37 27.39 -21.91
CA ASP A 149 11.14 28.82 -22.11
C ASP A 149 10.70 29.52 -20.82
N TYR A 150 10.15 28.76 -19.86
CA TYR A 150 9.78 29.27 -18.54
C TYR A 150 11.02 29.52 -17.67
N ALA A 151 12.14 28.84 -17.93
CA ALA A 151 13.32 28.85 -17.06
C ALA A 151 14.23 30.07 -17.28
N LYS A 152 13.96 31.16 -16.54
CA LYS A 152 14.66 32.44 -16.69
C LYS A 152 15.87 32.61 -15.76
N ASN A 153 15.86 31.94 -14.61
CA ASN A 153 16.94 32.02 -13.62
C ASN A 153 17.35 30.64 -13.10
N TRP A 154 18.31 30.60 -12.17
CA TRP A 154 18.84 29.34 -11.64
C TRP A 154 17.81 28.55 -10.81
N ILE A 155 16.88 29.23 -10.12
CA ILE A 155 15.80 28.58 -9.36
C ILE A 155 14.86 27.88 -10.33
N ASP A 156 14.45 28.58 -11.39
CA ASP A 156 13.57 28.01 -12.40
C ASP A 156 14.21 26.79 -13.07
N ARG A 157 15.52 26.86 -13.38
CA ARG A 157 16.27 25.72 -13.94
C ARG A 157 16.35 24.54 -12.97
N LEU A 158 16.48 24.82 -11.67
CA LEU A 158 16.48 23.78 -10.64
C LEU A 158 15.11 23.10 -10.57
N SER A 159 14.02 23.88 -10.52
CA SER A 159 12.65 23.35 -10.52
C SER A 159 12.35 22.55 -11.77
N LEU A 160 12.78 23.04 -12.94
CA LEU A 160 12.64 22.33 -14.22
C LEU A 160 13.35 20.98 -14.18
N PHE A 161 14.64 20.98 -13.81
CA PHE A 161 15.45 19.77 -13.70
C PHE A 161 14.84 18.75 -12.72
N CYS A 162 14.45 19.20 -11.52
CA CYS A 162 13.85 18.32 -10.51
C CYS A 162 12.52 17.70 -11.00
N GLY A 163 11.66 18.50 -11.65
CA GLY A 163 10.40 18.02 -12.21
C GLY A 163 10.61 17.00 -13.33
N GLU A 164 11.49 17.31 -14.30
CA GLU A 164 11.83 16.40 -15.39
C GLU A 164 12.47 15.11 -14.86
N PHE A 165 13.41 15.20 -13.93
CA PHE A 165 14.08 14.04 -13.33
C PHE A 165 13.07 13.08 -12.70
N VAL A 166 12.15 13.62 -11.91
CA VAL A 166 11.15 12.82 -11.19
C VAL A 166 10.05 12.31 -12.12
N SER A 167 9.77 12.99 -13.25
CA SER A 167 8.80 12.49 -14.24
C SER A 167 9.15 11.09 -14.75
N TYR A 168 10.45 10.76 -14.86
CA TYR A 168 10.92 9.44 -15.27
C TYR A 168 10.63 8.34 -14.23
N TRP A 169 10.33 8.69 -12.97
CA TRP A 169 9.94 7.70 -11.95
C TRP A 169 8.62 7.01 -12.33
N ALA A 170 7.72 7.67 -13.06
CA ALA A 170 6.50 7.05 -13.55
C ALA A 170 6.77 5.84 -14.45
N VAL A 171 7.90 5.81 -15.15
CA VAL A 171 8.30 4.65 -15.98
C VAL A 171 8.63 3.44 -15.10
N ILE A 172 9.20 3.64 -13.91
CA ILE A 172 9.46 2.57 -12.93
C ILE A 172 8.15 1.89 -12.54
N ALA A 173 7.08 2.66 -12.32
CA ALA A 173 5.77 2.12 -11.97
C ALA A 173 5.19 1.21 -13.06
N VAL A 174 5.42 1.53 -14.33
CA VAL A 174 5.01 0.66 -15.44
C VAL A 174 5.66 -0.71 -15.29
N PHE A 175 6.98 -0.77 -15.11
CA PHE A 175 7.70 -2.04 -14.95
C PHE A 175 7.28 -2.81 -13.69
N VAL A 176 7.13 -2.12 -12.56
CA VAL A 176 6.73 -2.74 -11.28
C VAL A 176 5.32 -3.32 -11.37
N TYR A 177 4.36 -2.61 -11.97
CA TYR A 177 3.00 -3.13 -12.13
C TYR A 177 2.91 -4.26 -13.15
N TYR A 178 3.67 -4.22 -14.25
CA TYR A 178 3.78 -5.37 -15.14
C TYR A 178 4.34 -6.60 -14.41
N PHE A 179 5.39 -6.40 -13.61
CA PHE A 179 5.95 -7.46 -12.78
C PHE A 179 4.91 -8.01 -11.78
N GLU A 180 4.12 -7.16 -11.13
CA GLU A 180 3.07 -7.60 -10.22
C GLU A 180 1.99 -8.41 -10.92
N VAL A 181 1.52 -7.95 -12.09
CA VAL A 181 0.52 -8.68 -12.90
C VAL A 181 1.05 -10.05 -13.30
N ILE A 182 2.29 -10.14 -13.78
CA ILE A 182 2.91 -11.41 -14.15
C ILE A 182 3.07 -12.32 -12.92
N SER A 183 3.61 -11.79 -11.81
CA SER A 183 3.82 -12.55 -10.56
C SER A 183 2.51 -13.12 -10.02
N ARG A 184 1.44 -12.32 -10.04
CA ARG A 184 0.12 -12.73 -9.57
C ARG A 184 -0.56 -13.75 -10.48
N TYR A 185 -0.59 -13.53 -11.79
CA TYR A 185 -1.42 -14.34 -12.68
C TYR A 185 -0.66 -15.50 -13.36
N VAL A 186 0.66 -15.38 -13.56
CA VAL A 186 1.48 -16.44 -14.16
C VAL A 186 2.06 -17.34 -13.08
N PHE A 187 2.60 -16.76 -12.01
CA PHE A 187 3.30 -17.50 -10.96
C PHE A 187 2.46 -17.75 -9.70
N ASN A 188 1.23 -17.23 -9.64
CA ASN A 188 0.36 -17.31 -8.46
C ASN A 188 1.05 -16.86 -7.16
N SER A 189 1.93 -15.85 -7.28
CA SER A 189 2.77 -15.32 -6.21
C SER A 189 2.65 -13.79 -6.20
N PRO A 190 1.55 -13.22 -5.69
CA PRO A 190 1.38 -11.77 -5.59
C PRO A 190 2.47 -11.14 -4.70
N THR A 191 2.91 -9.92 -5.02
CA THR A 191 3.88 -9.21 -4.20
C THR A 191 3.17 -8.36 -3.15
N ASN A 192 3.73 -8.31 -1.94
CA ASN A 192 3.22 -7.48 -0.85
C ASN A 192 3.76 -6.03 -0.88
N TRP A 193 4.80 -5.76 -1.66
CA TRP A 193 5.51 -4.47 -1.66
C TRP A 193 5.15 -3.55 -2.84
N ALA A 194 4.78 -4.10 -4.00
CA ALA A 194 4.72 -3.33 -5.25
C ALA A 194 3.73 -2.16 -5.19
N HIS A 195 2.52 -2.40 -4.69
CA HIS A 195 1.49 -1.36 -4.62
C HIS A 195 1.90 -0.20 -3.69
N GLU A 196 2.43 -0.51 -2.51
CA GLU A 196 2.84 0.48 -1.53
C GLU A 196 4.06 1.28 -1.96
N ALA A 197 5.07 0.61 -2.54
CA ALA A 197 6.24 1.26 -3.10
C ALA A 197 5.84 2.32 -4.13
N MET A 198 4.92 1.96 -5.03
CA MET A 198 4.48 2.87 -6.09
C MET A 198 3.61 4.00 -5.54
N TYR A 199 2.74 3.72 -4.56
CA TYR A 199 1.94 4.74 -3.89
C TYR A 199 2.83 5.80 -3.22
N LEU A 200 3.83 5.37 -2.43
CA LEU A 200 4.76 6.29 -1.77
C LEU A 200 5.64 7.04 -2.78
N MET A 201 6.10 6.37 -3.83
CA MET A 201 6.87 6.99 -4.91
C MET A 201 6.08 8.09 -5.62
N PHE A 202 4.81 7.84 -5.96
CA PHE A 202 3.96 8.87 -6.56
C PHE A 202 3.67 10.03 -5.62
N GLY A 203 3.54 9.77 -4.31
CA GLY A 203 3.44 10.83 -3.30
C GLY A 203 4.68 11.73 -3.27
N MET A 204 5.88 11.13 -3.29
CA MET A 204 7.14 11.87 -3.42
C MET A 204 7.20 12.67 -4.72
N GLN A 205 6.77 12.08 -5.83
CA GLN A 205 6.75 12.72 -7.14
C GLN A 205 5.82 13.93 -7.17
N TYR A 206 4.63 13.82 -6.59
CA TYR A 206 3.65 14.91 -6.52
C TYR A 206 4.22 16.16 -5.82
N LEU A 207 4.95 15.97 -4.72
CA LEU A 207 5.50 17.08 -3.93
C LEU A 207 6.58 17.85 -4.69
N ILE A 208 7.45 17.16 -5.43
CA ILE A 208 8.47 17.81 -6.27
C ILE A 208 7.81 18.45 -7.49
N ALA A 209 6.82 17.79 -8.09
CA ALA A 209 6.08 18.29 -9.24
C ALA A 209 5.36 19.62 -8.96
N GLY A 210 5.04 19.94 -7.70
CA GLY A 210 4.46 21.23 -7.32
C GLY A 210 5.31 22.43 -7.77
N ALA A 211 6.63 22.40 -7.58
CA ALA A 211 7.50 23.49 -8.02
C ALA A 211 7.55 23.59 -9.55
N TYR A 212 7.62 22.45 -10.24
CA TYR A 212 7.60 22.39 -11.70
C TYR A 212 6.27 22.88 -12.30
N ALA A 213 5.13 22.49 -11.72
CA ALA A 213 3.81 22.95 -12.15
C ALA A 213 3.60 24.44 -11.89
N MET A 214 4.26 25.01 -10.87
CA MET A 214 4.25 26.45 -10.64
C MET A 214 5.08 27.20 -11.69
N LEU A 215 6.26 26.66 -12.04
CA LEU A 215 7.11 27.21 -13.08
C LEU A 215 6.40 27.25 -14.45
N THR A 216 5.82 26.11 -14.86
CA THR A 216 5.15 25.92 -16.15
C THR A 216 3.71 26.43 -16.18
N GLU A 217 3.25 27.04 -15.09
CA GLU A 217 1.90 27.58 -14.99
C GLU A 217 0.78 26.53 -15.11
N SER A 218 1.09 25.26 -14.83
CA SER A 218 0.18 24.11 -14.96
C SER A 218 -0.77 23.87 -13.77
N HIS A 219 -0.71 24.70 -12.73
CA HIS A 219 -1.69 24.62 -11.64
C HIS A 219 -3.08 25.01 -12.13
N VAL A 220 -4.09 24.23 -11.69
CA VAL A 220 -5.49 24.56 -11.92
C VAL A 220 -5.78 25.93 -11.30
N ARG A 221 -6.23 26.86 -12.13
CA ARG A 221 -6.57 28.23 -11.76
C ARG A 221 -7.92 28.61 -12.36
N VAL A 222 -8.55 29.64 -11.80
CA VAL A 222 -9.81 30.17 -12.33
C VAL A 222 -9.49 31.27 -13.34
N ASP A 223 -9.44 30.93 -14.63
CA ASP A 223 -9.00 31.85 -15.67
C ASP A 223 -10.08 32.83 -16.16
N VAL A 224 -11.35 32.60 -15.85
CA VAL A 224 -12.49 33.41 -16.32
C VAL A 224 -12.31 34.91 -16.03
N PHE A 225 -11.81 35.26 -14.84
CA PHE A 225 -11.56 36.66 -14.47
C PHE A 225 -10.12 37.09 -14.71
N TYR A 226 -9.17 36.15 -14.71
CA TYR A 226 -7.74 36.41 -14.78
C TYR A 226 -7.23 36.60 -16.21
N ALA A 227 -7.64 35.73 -17.14
CA ALA A 227 -7.21 35.74 -18.54
C ALA A 227 -7.39 37.09 -19.25
N PRO A 228 -8.55 37.78 -19.16
CA PRO A 228 -8.76 39.06 -19.85
C PRO A 228 -8.06 40.26 -19.18
N MET A 229 -7.41 40.07 -18.02
CA MET A 229 -6.71 41.16 -17.34
C MET A 229 -5.45 41.61 -18.11
N SER A 230 -5.15 42.91 -18.06
CA SER A 230 -3.88 43.43 -18.58
C SER A 230 -2.68 42.87 -17.79
N PRO A 231 -1.47 42.78 -18.40
CA PRO A 231 -0.29 42.21 -17.74
C PRO A 231 0.01 42.81 -16.36
N ARG A 232 -0.22 44.12 -16.18
CA ARG A 232 -0.05 44.79 -14.89
C ARG A 232 -1.07 44.35 -13.85
N ARG A 233 -2.34 44.18 -14.24
CA ARG A 233 -3.41 43.71 -13.33
C ARG A 233 -3.22 42.24 -12.94
N LYS A 234 -2.74 41.41 -13.88
CA LYS A 234 -2.31 40.03 -13.62
C LYS A 234 -1.22 40.00 -12.55
N ALA A 235 -0.12 40.73 -12.77
CA ALA A 235 0.99 40.79 -11.82
C ALA A 235 0.60 41.34 -10.42
N ILE A 236 -0.32 42.31 -10.35
CA ILE A 236 -0.85 42.80 -9.06
C ILE A 236 -1.68 41.71 -8.36
N THR A 237 -2.51 40.98 -9.12
CA THR A 237 -3.33 39.89 -8.59
C THR A 237 -2.45 38.75 -8.08
N ASP A 238 -1.43 38.37 -8.85
CA ASP A 238 -0.44 37.35 -8.45
C ASP A 238 0.33 37.79 -7.20
N LEU A 239 0.73 39.06 -7.12
CA LEU A 239 1.38 39.61 -5.93
C LEU A 239 0.47 39.54 -4.68
N LEU A 240 -0.81 39.86 -4.80
CA LEU A 240 -1.77 39.76 -3.69
C LEU A 240 -2.03 38.30 -3.29
N THR A 241 -2.24 37.42 -4.25
CA THR A 241 -2.52 36.00 -3.99
C THR A 241 -1.28 35.25 -3.47
N SER A 242 -0.08 35.74 -3.78
CA SER A 242 1.19 35.15 -3.32
C SER A 242 1.27 35.05 -1.79
N ILE A 243 0.60 35.94 -1.05
CA ILE A 243 0.56 35.91 0.43
C ILE A 243 -0.02 34.58 0.90
N PHE A 244 -1.15 34.16 0.35
CA PHE A 244 -1.80 32.88 0.69
C PHE A 244 -0.94 31.70 0.26
N PHE A 245 -0.30 31.81 -0.91
CA PHE A 245 0.64 30.81 -1.37
C PHE A 245 1.81 30.62 -0.39
N PHE A 246 2.43 31.71 0.09
CA PHE A 246 3.55 31.61 1.03
C PHE A 246 3.14 31.12 2.42
N ILE A 247 1.91 31.42 2.86
CA ILE A 247 1.36 30.79 4.07
C ILE A 247 1.29 29.27 3.87
N PHE A 248 0.67 28.82 2.78
CA PHE A 248 0.56 27.39 2.47
C PHE A 248 1.93 26.70 2.33
N ALA A 249 2.80 27.22 1.45
CA ALA A 249 4.10 26.65 1.17
C ALA A 249 5.03 26.71 2.40
N GLY A 250 4.95 27.80 3.18
CA GLY A 250 5.68 27.95 4.43
C GLY A 250 5.23 26.95 5.49
N THR A 251 3.91 26.80 5.70
CA THR A 251 3.38 25.77 6.61
C THR A 251 3.80 24.37 6.15
N LEU A 252 3.65 24.05 4.86
CA LEU A 252 4.06 22.76 4.30
C LEU A 252 5.54 22.49 4.54
N LEU A 253 6.41 23.47 4.32
CA LEU A 253 7.85 23.33 4.57
C LEU A 253 8.16 23.12 6.05
N VAL A 254 7.56 23.90 6.94
CA VAL A 254 7.77 23.77 8.40
C VAL A 254 7.25 22.44 8.92
N THR A 255 6.06 22.01 8.53
CA THR A 255 5.51 20.71 8.97
C THR A 255 6.31 19.55 8.39
N SER A 256 6.72 19.65 7.11
CA SER A 256 7.59 18.64 6.49
C SER A 256 8.93 18.54 7.21
N TRP A 257 9.50 19.68 7.60
CA TRP A 257 10.74 19.74 8.38
C TRP A 257 10.56 19.05 9.73
N ILE A 258 9.52 19.40 10.48
CA ILE A 258 9.22 18.75 11.76
C ILE A 258 9.11 17.23 11.58
N PHE A 259 8.32 16.77 10.61
CA PHE A 259 8.14 15.33 10.37
C PHE A 259 9.43 14.62 9.95
N ALA A 260 10.27 15.24 9.13
CA ALA A 260 11.55 14.68 8.73
C ALA A 260 12.52 14.56 9.92
N PHE A 261 12.52 15.55 10.82
CA PHE A 261 13.34 15.52 12.04
C PHE A 261 12.79 14.56 13.10
N ASP A 262 11.48 14.47 13.26
CA ASP A 262 10.86 13.47 14.13
C ASP A 262 11.23 12.04 13.69
N ALA A 263 11.28 11.80 12.38
CA ALA A 263 11.62 10.49 11.83
C ALA A 263 13.07 10.04 12.12
N ILE A 264 13.99 10.99 12.34
CA ILE A 264 15.38 10.69 12.71
C ILE A 264 15.62 10.76 14.23
N ALA A 265 14.71 11.37 14.99
CA ALA A 265 14.86 11.59 16.43
C ALA A 265 14.30 10.45 17.31
N VAL A 266 13.90 9.32 16.71
CA VAL A 266 13.23 8.22 17.42
C VAL A 266 14.14 7.60 18.50
N PRO A 267 13.70 7.54 19.78
CA PRO A 267 14.53 7.10 20.90
C PRO A 267 14.92 5.61 20.91
N SER A 268 14.20 4.74 20.20
CA SER A 268 14.36 3.28 20.26
C SER A 268 15.47 2.70 19.39
N GLY A 269 16.21 3.49 18.62
CA GLY A 269 17.40 3.00 17.94
C GLY A 269 17.67 3.67 16.59
N ASN A 270 18.82 4.32 16.55
CA ASN A 270 19.66 4.68 15.40
C ASN A 270 19.11 5.68 14.36
N SER A 271 19.80 6.81 14.29
CA SER A 271 20.49 7.17 13.07
C SER A 271 21.74 7.91 13.51
N VAL A 272 22.84 7.81 12.76
CA VAL A 272 24.02 8.64 13.01
C VAL A 272 23.64 10.14 13.02
N VAL A 273 22.56 10.46 12.29
CA VAL A 273 21.91 11.76 12.27
C VAL A 273 21.26 12.13 13.61
N SER A 274 20.65 11.19 14.34
CA SER A 274 20.11 11.40 15.70
C SER A 274 21.19 11.76 16.71
N ASP A 275 22.32 11.04 16.68
CA ASP A 275 23.47 11.30 17.53
C ASP A 275 24.12 12.65 17.20
N TRP A 276 24.21 12.98 15.91
CA TRP A 276 24.64 14.30 15.44
C TRP A 276 23.68 15.42 15.90
N ALA A 277 22.37 15.23 15.76
CA ALA A 277 21.37 16.21 16.18
C ALA A 277 21.40 16.44 17.70
N ARG A 278 21.77 15.42 18.48
CA ARG A 278 22.00 15.52 19.94
C ARG A 278 23.39 16.06 20.29
N GLY A 279 24.22 16.41 19.31
CA GLY A 279 25.56 16.97 19.49
C GLY A 279 26.64 15.96 19.87
N GLN A 280 26.41 14.66 19.67
CA GLN A 280 27.37 13.61 19.99
C GLN A 280 28.45 13.42 18.90
N TYR A 281 28.15 13.79 17.65
CA TYR A 281 29.10 13.74 16.53
C TYR A 281 29.30 15.13 15.91
N GLY A 282 30.50 15.39 15.39
CA GLY A 282 30.74 16.51 14.48
C GLY A 282 30.09 16.26 13.11
N PHE A 283 29.81 17.31 12.34
CA PHE A 283 29.18 17.18 11.01
C PHE A 283 29.93 16.22 10.07
N PHE A 284 31.26 16.33 9.98
CA PHE A 284 32.06 15.44 9.13
C PHE A 284 32.18 14.01 9.68
N GLU A 285 32.09 13.84 11.00
CA GLU A 285 32.08 12.53 11.63
C GLU A 285 30.75 11.80 11.38
N MET A 286 29.64 12.55 11.41
CA MET A 286 28.34 12.07 11.00
C MET A 286 28.35 11.61 9.54
N LEU A 287 28.88 12.42 8.62
CA LEU A 287 29.01 12.03 7.20
C LEU A 287 29.86 10.76 7.01
N GLY A 288 30.93 10.59 7.79
CA GLY A 288 31.78 9.40 7.72
C GLY A 288 31.14 8.13 8.30
N LYS A 289 30.15 8.29 9.20
CA LYS A 289 29.41 7.19 9.82
C LYS A 289 28.13 6.83 9.05
N LEU A 290 27.62 7.73 8.20
CA LEU A 290 26.53 7.46 7.26
C LEU A 290 26.91 6.31 6.32
N THR A 291 26.31 5.14 6.56
CA THR A 291 26.58 3.91 5.82
C THR A 291 25.27 3.25 5.38
N LEU A 292 25.34 2.37 4.38
CA LEU A 292 24.15 1.63 3.88
C LEU A 292 23.53 0.69 4.94
N SER A 293 24.23 0.42 6.04
CA SER A 293 23.68 -0.33 7.17
C SER A 293 22.51 0.42 7.83
N GLU A 294 22.51 1.76 7.82
CA GLU A 294 21.38 2.57 8.33
C GLU A 294 20.07 2.30 7.56
N TRP A 295 20.17 1.89 6.30
CA TRP A 295 19.02 1.59 5.45
C TRP A 295 18.51 0.15 5.62
N THR A 296 19.35 -0.75 6.13
CA THR A 296 19.11 -2.21 6.11
C THR A 296 18.96 -2.83 7.50
N ASP A 297 19.41 -2.16 8.57
CA ASP A 297 19.36 -2.70 9.93
C ASP A 297 17.94 -2.58 10.53
N PRO A 298 17.29 -3.70 10.89
CA PRO A 298 15.95 -3.72 11.47
C PRO A 298 15.81 -3.01 12.82
N ASN A 299 16.88 -2.89 13.60
CA ASN A 299 16.86 -2.21 14.90
C ASN A 299 16.77 -0.67 14.76
N ILE A 300 17.07 -0.16 13.56
CA ILE A 300 17.02 1.26 13.15
C ILE A 300 15.61 1.65 12.68
N ARG A 301 14.74 0.66 12.43
CA ARG A 301 13.42 0.83 11.81
C ARG A 301 12.26 1.01 12.79
N TRP A 302 12.50 0.86 14.10
CA TRP A 302 11.43 0.88 15.09
C TRP A 302 10.81 2.28 15.23
N GLY A 303 9.64 2.47 14.60
CA GLY A 303 8.78 3.67 14.75
C GLY A 303 8.44 4.43 13.47
N GLU A 304 9.12 4.14 12.35
CA GLU A 304 9.03 4.93 11.09
C GLU A 304 8.85 4.02 9.85
N ILE A 305 8.05 2.98 10.00
CA ILE A 305 7.68 2.03 8.94
C ILE A 305 6.19 2.14 8.61
N SER A 306 5.79 1.78 7.39
CA SER A 306 4.37 1.64 7.06
C SER A 306 3.70 0.58 7.95
N PHE A 307 2.42 0.77 8.28
CA PHE A 307 1.63 -0.16 9.11
C PHE A 307 1.29 -1.49 8.42
N ASN A 308 1.93 -1.80 7.30
CA ASN A 308 1.54 -2.88 6.40
C ASN A 308 2.63 -3.95 6.32
N GLU A 309 2.32 -5.08 5.68
CA GLU A 309 3.14 -6.31 5.68
C GLU A 309 4.58 -6.13 5.17
N TRP A 310 4.87 -5.09 4.40
CA TRP A 310 6.21 -4.82 3.86
C TRP A 310 7.05 -3.87 4.73
N GLU A 311 6.44 -3.13 5.65
CA GLU A 311 7.13 -2.26 6.62
C GLU A 311 8.10 -1.26 5.97
N VAL A 312 7.60 -0.46 5.01
CA VAL A 312 8.43 0.45 4.22
C VAL A 312 8.99 1.57 5.09
N PRO A 313 10.29 1.85 5.08
CA PRO A 313 10.84 3.00 5.79
C PRO A 313 10.27 4.31 5.22
N LEU A 314 9.61 5.11 6.06
CA LEU A 314 8.92 6.33 5.67
C LEU A 314 9.82 7.57 5.70
N TRP A 315 10.95 7.50 6.42
CA TRP A 315 11.86 8.63 6.59
C TRP A 315 12.36 9.24 5.25
N PRO A 316 12.67 8.49 4.17
CA PRO A 316 13.11 9.09 2.91
C PRO A 316 12.01 9.93 2.27
N MET A 317 10.76 9.44 2.34
CA MET A 317 9.60 10.19 1.85
C MET A 317 9.45 11.51 2.59
N LYS A 318 9.60 11.50 3.93
CA LYS A 318 9.52 12.70 4.76
C LYS A 318 10.58 13.75 4.38
N TRP A 319 11.80 13.32 4.05
CA TRP A 319 12.82 14.23 3.50
C TRP A 319 12.48 14.75 2.11
N VAL A 320 11.89 13.92 1.24
CA VAL A 320 11.40 14.41 -0.06
C VAL A 320 10.30 15.45 0.13
N MET A 321 9.47 15.36 1.17
CA MET A 321 8.51 16.43 1.49
C MET A 321 9.20 17.76 1.80
N VAL A 322 10.30 17.72 2.57
CA VAL A 322 11.12 18.92 2.84
C VAL A 322 11.69 19.48 1.54
N LEU A 323 12.26 18.63 0.68
CA LEU A 323 12.82 19.05 -0.60
C LEU A 323 11.75 19.65 -1.52
N GLY A 324 10.59 19.00 -1.64
CA GLY A 324 9.47 19.51 -2.43
C GLY A 324 8.94 20.84 -1.89
N GLY A 325 8.76 20.96 -0.57
CA GLY A 325 8.36 22.21 0.07
C GLY A 325 9.38 23.33 -0.12
N LEU A 326 10.67 23.04 0.00
CA LEU A 326 11.74 24.00 -0.22
C LEU A 326 11.77 24.47 -1.67
N LEU A 327 11.69 23.53 -2.63
CA LEU A 327 11.61 23.85 -4.06
C LEU A 327 10.39 24.71 -4.36
N LEU A 328 9.23 24.41 -3.77
CA LEU A 328 8.01 25.18 -3.97
C LEU A 328 8.16 26.61 -3.44
N VAL A 329 8.72 26.79 -2.23
CA VAL A 329 8.99 28.11 -1.65
C VAL A 329 9.99 28.89 -2.53
N LEU A 330 11.08 28.26 -2.96
CA LEU A 330 12.06 28.88 -3.84
C LEU A 330 11.42 29.32 -5.17
N GLN A 331 10.63 28.44 -5.78
CA GLN A 331 9.91 28.76 -7.02
C GLN A 331 8.93 29.92 -6.83
N GLY A 332 8.23 29.96 -5.69
CA GLY A 332 7.39 31.07 -5.31
C GLY A 332 8.14 32.40 -5.19
N ILE A 333 9.35 32.39 -4.61
CA ILE A 333 10.21 33.57 -4.53
C ILE A 333 10.63 34.03 -5.94
N SER A 334 10.97 33.08 -6.83
CA SER A 334 11.27 33.38 -8.23
C SER A 334 10.08 34.06 -8.92
N LYS A 335 8.87 33.52 -8.76
CA LYS A 335 7.64 34.08 -9.35
C LYS A 335 7.31 35.45 -8.78
N LEU A 336 7.32 35.61 -7.46
CA LEU A 336 7.12 36.89 -6.77
C LEU A 336 8.07 37.98 -7.28
N ALA A 337 9.35 37.65 -7.48
CA ALA A 337 10.33 38.59 -8.01
C ALA A 337 10.11 38.93 -9.50
N GLN A 338 9.49 38.04 -10.27
CA GLN A 338 9.06 38.33 -11.65
C GLN A 338 7.86 39.27 -11.67
N ASP A 339 6.85 39.00 -10.84
CA ASP A 339 5.62 39.80 -10.78
C ASP A 339 5.92 41.22 -10.27
N PHE A 340 6.75 41.34 -9.23
CA PHE A 340 7.21 42.63 -8.74
C PHE A 340 7.93 43.45 -9.83
N ARG A 341 8.78 42.80 -10.64
CA ARG A 341 9.43 43.46 -11.78
C ARG A 341 8.43 43.86 -12.88
N ALA A 342 7.44 43.04 -13.16
CA ALA A 342 6.39 43.33 -14.14
C ALA A 342 5.54 44.55 -13.73
N VAL A 343 5.24 44.68 -12.43
CA VAL A 343 4.55 45.85 -11.88
C VAL A 343 5.41 47.11 -11.98
N MET A 344 6.70 47.04 -11.60
CA MET A 344 7.58 48.22 -11.59
C MET A 344 7.97 48.72 -12.99
N ARG A 345 8.30 47.81 -13.92
CA ARG A 345 8.75 48.18 -15.28
C ARG A 345 7.57 48.46 -16.20
N GLY A 346 6.39 47.97 -15.84
CA GLY A 346 5.16 48.27 -16.54
C GLY A 346 5.09 47.62 -17.91
N ALA A 347 5.00 46.28 -17.90
CA ALA A 347 5.07 45.34 -19.04
C ALA A 347 6.49 45.22 -19.63
#